data_AF-A0A0F9T6U8-F1
#
_entry.id   AF-A0A0F9T6U8-F1
#
_cell.length_a   1.000
_cell.length_b   1.000
_cell.length_c   1.000
_cell.angle_alpha   90.00
_cell.angle_beta   90.00
_cell.angle_gamma   90.00
#
_symmetry.space_group_name_H-M   'P 1'
#
loop_
_entity.id
_entity.type
_entity.pdbx_description
1 polymer ?
#
loop_
_entity_poly.entity_id
_entity_poly.type
_entity_poly.pdbx_seq_one_letter_code
_entity_poly.pdbx_strand_id
1 'polypeptide(L)'
;MIVHKQKPIFLKNTCGAVYDEELVKKAILWYTTRPVSRVKTVFMYGRYPAVSIYGEKIHLHRLLFMYDKGVDLDFLQFVHHKDGDRLNATLDNLELIGASRHGSLHNKGKKLSPEHRAKISEANRKRKGIKMKRRVNIPRLELLHLIDQGYTINGIAKHFGCDWSTIKSRVDEL
;
A
#
# COMPACT_ATOMS: atom_id res chain seq x y z
N MET A 1 -23.56 -9.38 -25.02
CA MET A 1 -24.94 -8.87 -24.97
C MET A 1 -24.89 -7.35 -24.93
N ILE A 2 -25.45 -6.67 -25.92
CA ILE A 2 -25.49 -5.21 -25.98
C ILE A 2 -26.79 -4.76 -25.31
N VAL A 3 -26.69 -3.87 -24.32
CA VAL A 3 -27.85 -3.34 -23.59
C VAL A 3 -28.08 -1.90 -24.05
N HIS A 4 -29.29 -1.61 -24.54
CA HIS A 4 -29.64 -0.28 -25.05
C HIS A 4 -30.38 0.59 -24.03
N LYS A 5 -31.04 -0.02 -23.04
CA LYS A 5 -31.78 0.67 -21.97
C LYS A 5 -31.38 0.12 -20.61
N GLN A 6 -31.08 1.01 -19.67
CA GLN A 6 -30.71 0.62 -18.31
C GLN A 6 -31.93 0.05 -17.57
N LYS A 7 -31.83 -1.18 -17.08
CA LYS A 7 -32.82 -1.80 -16.19
C LYS A 7 -32.33 -1.75 -14.73
N PRO A 8 -33.21 -1.85 -13.73
CA PRO A 8 -32.80 -1.93 -12.32
C PRO A 8 -31.81 -3.09 -12.10
N ILE A 9 -30.64 -2.79 -11.53
CA ILE A 9 -29.57 -3.78 -11.33
C ILE A 9 -29.95 -4.71 -10.19
N PHE A 10 -29.74 -6.01 -10.40
CA PHE A 10 -29.82 -7.06 -9.40
C PHE A 10 -28.43 -7.60 -9.11
N LEU A 11 -28.02 -7.59 -7.84
CA LEU A 11 -26.72 -8.08 -7.39
C LEU A 11 -26.86 -9.51 -6.88
N LYS A 12 -26.05 -10.42 -7.41
CA LYS A 12 -25.91 -11.79 -6.92
C LYS A 12 -24.59 -11.90 -6.15
N ASN A 13 -24.65 -11.93 -4.83
CA ASN A 13 -23.47 -12.14 -3.99
C ASN A 13 -23.09 -13.63 -3.95
N THR A 14 -21.94 -13.98 -4.51
CA THR A 14 -21.43 -15.37 -4.55
C THR A 14 -20.21 -15.59 -3.68
N CYS A 15 -19.67 -14.53 -3.06
CA CYS A 15 -18.45 -14.59 -2.26
C CYS A 15 -18.65 -14.21 -0.79
N GLY A 16 -19.87 -13.89 -0.37
CA GLY A 16 -20.17 -13.54 1.02
C GLY A 16 -19.65 -12.17 1.46
N ALA A 17 -19.39 -11.27 0.50
CA ALA A 17 -18.94 -9.92 0.83
C ALA A 17 -20.04 -9.10 1.52
N VAL A 18 -19.67 -8.25 2.46
CA VAL A 18 -20.57 -7.33 3.16
C VAL A 18 -20.46 -5.95 2.51
N TYR A 19 -21.58 -5.40 2.03
CA TYR A 19 -21.65 -4.10 1.37
C TYR A 19 -23.10 -3.60 1.33
N ASP A 20 -23.28 -2.29 1.13
CA ASP A 20 -24.59 -1.71 0.83
C ASP A 20 -24.94 -1.97 -0.66
N GLU A 21 -26.02 -2.71 -0.90
CA GLU A 21 -26.44 -3.06 -2.24
C GLU A 21 -26.82 -1.85 -3.10
N GLU A 22 -27.54 -0.88 -2.54
CA GLU A 22 -27.99 0.30 -3.28
C GLU A 22 -26.80 1.18 -3.65
N LEU A 23 -25.84 1.29 -2.75
CA LEU A 23 -24.59 1.98 -3.02
C LEU A 23 -23.81 1.31 -4.17
N VAL A 24 -23.67 -0.02 -4.16
CA VAL A 24 -22.99 -0.75 -5.24
C VAL A 24 -23.72 -0.56 -6.57
N LYS A 25 -25.05 -0.59 -6.60
CA LYS A 25 -25.84 -0.36 -7.82
C LYS A 25 -25.57 1.04 -8.39
N LYS A 26 -25.61 2.08 -7.53
CA LYS A 26 -25.32 3.46 -7.92
C LYS A 26 -23.88 3.62 -8.41
N ALA A 27 -22.92 3.02 -7.71
CA ALA A 27 -21.50 3.09 -8.09
C ALA A 27 -21.23 2.41 -9.44
N ILE A 28 -21.87 1.28 -9.74
CA ILE A 28 -21.76 0.62 -11.06
C ILE A 28 -22.26 1.54 -12.17
N LEU A 29 -23.40 2.22 -11.95
CA LEU A 29 -23.96 3.15 -12.94
C LEU A 29 -23.13 4.42 -13.08
N TRP A 30 -22.55 4.91 -11.99
CA TRP A 30 -21.66 6.06 -12.01
C TRP A 30 -20.37 5.78 -12.79
N TYR A 31 -19.79 4.58 -12.63
CA TYR A 31 -18.53 4.20 -13.28
C TYR A 31 -18.63 4.10 -14.81
N THR A 32 -19.83 4.05 -15.40
CA THR A 32 -19.98 3.89 -16.84
C THR A 32 -21.01 4.82 -17.45
N THR A 33 -20.70 5.31 -18.64
CA THR A 33 -21.60 6.15 -19.45
C THR A 33 -22.64 5.33 -20.22
N ARG A 34 -22.55 3.99 -20.22
CA ARG A 34 -23.37 3.12 -21.07
C ARG A 34 -24.19 2.12 -20.24
N PRO A 35 -25.39 1.72 -20.71
CA PRO A 35 -26.23 0.77 -19.98
C PRO A 35 -25.58 -0.60 -19.76
N VAL A 36 -25.68 -1.13 -18.55
CA VAL A 36 -25.11 -2.43 -18.17
C VAL A 36 -26.16 -3.53 -18.06
N SER A 37 -25.69 -4.78 -18.06
CA SER A 37 -26.52 -5.95 -17.76
C SER A 37 -27.25 -5.79 -16.43
N ARG A 38 -28.54 -6.16 -16.43
CA ARG A 38 -29.40 -6.14 -15.23
C ARG A 38 -28.80 -6.96 -14.09
N VAL A 39 -28.37 -8.18 -14.38
CA VAL A 39 -27.77 -9.07 -13.37
C VAL A 39 -26.27 -8.80 -13.30
N LYS A 40 -25.79 -8.57 -12.10
CA LYS A 40 -24.38 -8.38 -11.77
C LYS A 40 -24.00 -9.36 -10.67
N THR A 41 -22.90 -10.07 -10.86
CA THR A 41 -22.39 -11.01 -9.87
C THR A 41 -21.27 -10.31 -9.09
N VAL A 42 -21.34 -10.41 -7.77
CA VAL A 42 -20.24 -10.06 -6.87
C VAL A 42 -19.49 -11.35 -6.56
N PHE A 43 -18.23 -11.42 -6.93
CA PHE A 43 -17.38 -12.61 -6.88
C PHE A 43 -15.96 -12.27 -6.41
N MET A 44 -15.19 -13.28 -6.03
CA MET A 44 -13.78 -13.07 -5.66
C MET A 44 -12.90 -12.90 -6.90
N TYR A 45 -12.17 -11.79 -6.97
CA TYR A 45 -11.10 -11.59 -7.94
C TYR A 45 -9.79 -11.31 -7.21
N GLY A 46 -8.82 -12.19 -7.39
CA GLY A 46 -7.61 -12.22 -6.56
C GLY A 46 -7.97 -12.44 -5.10
N ARG A 47 -7.77 -11.41 -4.26
CA ARG A 47 -8.04 -11.47 -2.81
C ARG A 47 -9.19 -10.57 -2.37
N TYR A 48 -9.93 -9.98 -3.30
CA TYR A 48 -10.97 -8.99 -3.01
C TYR A 48 -12.28 -9.30 -3.73
N PRO A 49 -13.43 -8.97 -3.13
CA PRO A 49 -14.71 -8.94 -3.82
C PRO A 49 -14.67 -7.96 -5.00
N ALA A 50 -15.23 -8.37 -6.12
CA ALA A 50 -15.24 -7.63 -7.37
C ALA A 50 -16.58 -7.76 -8.12
N VAL A 51 -16.83 -6.78 -8.98
CA VAL A 51 -17.90 -6.82 -9.99
C VAL A 51 -17.30 -6.67 -11.38
N SER A 52 -17.95 -7.28 -12.38
CA SER A 52 -17.59 -7.05 -13.78
C SER A 52 -18.46 -5.95 -14.39
N ILE A 53 -17.80 -4.91 -14.87
CA ILE A 53 -18.41 -3.82 -15.64
C ILE A 53 -17.77 -3.89 -17.03
N TYR A 54 -18.53 -4.36 -18.01
CA TYR A 54 -18.02 -4.74 -19.34
C TYR A 54 -16.88 -5.77 -19.27
N GLY A 55 -15.74 -5.49 -19.89
CA GLY A 55 -14.56 -6.36 -19.89
C GLY A 55 -13.70 -6.24 -18.63
N GLU A 56 -13.99 -5.28 -17.76
CA GLU A 56 -13.17 -4.97 -16.59
C GLU A 56 -13.73 -5.60 -15.33
N LYS A 57 -12.82 -6.08 -14.47
CA LYS A 57 -13.13 -6.58 -13.13
C LYS A 57 -12.65 -5.55 -12.12
N ILE A 58 -13.59 -4.93 -11.41
CA ILE A 58 -13.31 -3.82 -10.51
C ILE A 58 -13.60 -4.27 -9.09
N HIS A 59 -12.63 -4.10 -8.18
CA HIS A 59 -12.80 -4.45 -6.78
C HIS A 59 -13.81 -3.51 -6.10
N LEU A 60 -14.72 -4.06 -5.27
CA LEU A 60 -15.78 -3.27 -4.61
C LEU A 60 -15.21 -2.14 -3.77
N HIS A 61 -14.20 -2.41 -2.95
CA HIS A 61 -13.61 -1.39 -2.07
C HIS A 61 -13.08 -0.18 -2.86
N ARG A 62 -12.51 -0.37 -4.06
CA ARG A 62 -12.09 0.75 -4.91
C ARG A 62 -13.29 1.45 -5.54
N LEU A 63 -14.21 0.68 -6.13
CA LEU A 63 -15.40 1.22 -6.80
C LEU A 63 -16.23 2.09 -5.87
N LEU A 64 -16.53 1.59 -4.67
CA LEU A 64 -17.34 2.29 -3.68
C LEU A 64 -16.65 3.55 -3.16
N PHE A 65 -15.34 3.47 -2.90
CA PHE A 65 -14.58 4.64 -2.45
C PHE A 65 -14.49 5.73 -3.53
N MET A 66 -14.24 5.35 -4.79
CA MET A 66 -14.25 6.29 -5.93
C MET A 66 -15.61 6.98 -6.07
N TYR A 67 -16.70 6.20 -5.98
CA TYR A 67 -18.05 6.74 -6.04
C TYR A 67 -18.35 7.72 -4.88
N ASP A 68 -18.03 7.34 -3.64
CA ASP A 68 -18.26 8.17 -2.45
C ASP A 68 -17.50 9.51 -2.50
N LYS A 69 -16.27 9.49 -3.01
CA LYS A 69 -15.43 10.69 -3.12
C LYS A 69 -15.61 11.45 -4.42
N GLY A 70 -16.28 10.87 -5.43
CA GLY A 70 -16.41 11.46 -6.76
C GLY A 70 -15.06 11.67 -7.45
N VAL A 71 -14.08 10.81 -7.19
CA VAL A 71 -12.72 10.91 -7.76
C VAL A 71 -12.29 9.59 -8.38
N ASP A 72 -11.46 9.69 -9.41
CA ASP A 72 -10.68 8.57 -9.89
C ASP A 72 -9.41 8.41 -9.05
N LEU A 73 -9.16 7.17 -8.62
CA LEU A 73 -7.98 6.86 -7.83
C LEU A 73 -6.78 6.56 -8.72
N ASP A 74 -5.69 7.26 -8.49
CA ASP A 74 -4.39 6.97 -9.09
C ASP A 74 -3.84 5.59 -8.64
N PHE A 75 -2.88 5.04 -9.39
CA PHE A 75 -2.24 3.75 -9.08
C PHE A 75 -1.45 3.78 -7.77
N LEU A 76 -1.04 4.96 -7.30
CA LEU A 76 -0.34 5.15 -6.01
C LEU A 76 -1.29 5.27 -4.81
N GLN A 77 -2.58 5.35 -5.05
CA GLN A 77 -3.61 5.51 -4.03
C GLN A 77 -4.26 4.15 -3.71
N PHE A 78 -4.11 3.73 -2.45
CA PHE A 78 -4.60 2.44 -1.97
C PHE A 78 -5.77 2.64 -1.02
N VAL A 79 -6.87 1.96 -1.31
CA VAL A 79 -8.01 1.89 -0.39
C VAL A 79 -7.82 0.69 0.53
N HIS A 80 -7.79 0.96 1.83
CA HIS A 80 -7.55 0.00 2.88
C HIS A 80 -8.83 -0.30 3.65
N HIS A 81 -8.90 -1.50 4.22
CA HIS A 81 -10.01 -1.95 5.07
C HIS A 81 -9.53 -1.79 6.51
N LYS A 82 -10.20 -0.95 7.30
CA LYS A 82 -9.78 -0.58 8.66
C LYS A 82 -9.76 -1.78 9.60
N ASP A 83 -10.71 -2.70 9.43
CA ASP A 83 -10.80 -3.96 10.18
C ASP A 83 -9.85 -5.07 9.66
N GLY A 84 -9.23 -4.87 8.49
CA GLY A 84 -8.40 -5.87 7.81
C GLY A 84 -9.18 -6.99 7.12
N ASP A 85 -10.51 -7.03 7.23
CA ASP A 85 -11.37 -7.99 6.54
C ASP A 85 -11.68 -7.51 5.11
N ARG A 86 -11.14 -8.25 4.14
CA ARG A 86 -11.30 -7.93 2.71
C ARG A 86 -12.72 -8.18 2.19
N LEU A 87 -13.54 -8.92 2.92
CA LEU A 87 -14.94 -9.16 2.56
C LEU A 87 -15.84 -8.00 2.98
N ASN A 88 -15.42 -7.18 3.95
CA ASN A 88 -16.19 -6.04 4.43
C ASN A 88 -15.91 -4.77 3.61
N ALA A 89 -16.67 -4.57 2.54
CA ALA A 89 -16.56 -3.43 1.66
C ALA A 89 -17.49 -2.25 2.03
N THR A 90 -17.96 -2.15 3.28
CA THR A 90 -18.76 -1.00 3.75
C THR A 90 -17.92 0.28 3.74
N LEU A 91 -18.49 1.43 3.34
CA LEU A 91 -17.75 2.70 3.23
C LEU A 91 -17.06 3.12 4.54
N ASP A 92 -17.74 2.92 5.67
CA ASP A 92 -17.18 3.25 6.99
C ASP A 92 -15.93 2.42 7.32
N ASN A 93 -15.82 1.21 6.74
CA ASN A 93 -14.64 0.35 6.87
C ASN A 93 -13.51 0.72 5.89
N LEU A 94 -13.73 1.62 4.94
CA LEU A 94 -12.74 1.99 3.94
C LEU A 94 -12.00 3.28 4.30
N GLU A 95 -10.71 3.32 4.01
CA GLU A 95 -9.90 4.54 4.10
C GLU A 95 -8.87 4.63 2.98
N LEU A 96 -8.55 5.86 2.56
CA LEU A 96 -7.46 6.11 1.63
C LEU A 96 -6.15 6.20 2.38
N ILE A 97 -5.18 5.39 1.98
CA ILE A 97 -3.82 5.46 2.51
C ILE A 97 -2.79 5.60 1.40
N GLY A 98 -1.77 6.42 1.65
CA GLY A 98 -0.63 6.56 0.74
C GLY A 98 0.21 5.28 0.70
N ALA A 99 0.90 5.05 -0.43
CA ALA A 99 1.70 3.85 -0.71
C ALA A 99 2.68 3.47 0.42
N SER A 100 3.37 4.46 1.01
CA SER A 100 4.32 4.26 2.11
C SER A 100 3.64 3.73 3.38
N ARG A 101 2.48 4.29 3.74
CA ARG A 101 1.68 3.87 4.89
C ARG A 101 1.05 2.50 4.65
N HIS A 102 0.56 2.22 3.44
CA HIS A 102 0.07 0.89 3.05
C HIS A 102 1.15 -0.18 3.22
N GLY A 103 2.35 0.06 2.67
CA GLY A 103 3.48 -0.86 2.82
C GLY A 103 3.88 -1.09 4.28
N SER A 104 3.89 -0.03 5.09
CA SER A 104 4.17 -0.15 6.53
C SER A 104 3.14 -1.01 7.25
N LEU A 105 1.84 -0.76 7.05
CA LEU A 105 0.76 -1.51 7.70
C LEU A 105 0.79 -3.01 7.39
N HIS A 106 1.05 -3.41 6.14
CA HIS A 106 1.15 -4.83 5.77
C HIS A 106 2.37 -5.55 6.33
N ASN A 107 3.45 -4.81 6.60
CA ASN A 107 4.70 -5.39 7.09
C ASN A 107 4.85 -5.30 8.61
N LYS A 108 4.14 -4.36 9.26
CA LYS A 108 4.20 -4.18 10.71
C LYS A 108 3.69 -5.43 11.41
N GLY A 109 4.53 -6.01 12.28
CA GLY A 109 4.19 -7.22 13.04
C GLY A 109 4.24 -8.53 12.24
N LYS A 110 4.58 -8.49 10.93
CA LYS A 110 4.65 -9.69 10.10
C LYS A 110 5.82 -10.59 10.54
N LYS A 111 5.51 -11.77 11.07
CA LYS A 111 6.53 -12.80 11.35
C LYS A 111 6.98 -13.44 10.04
N LEU A 112 8.27 -13.31 9.73
CA LEU A 112 8.86 -13.94 8.55
C LEU A 112 8.96 -15.46 8.73
N SER A 113 8.66 -16.20 7.67
CA SER A 113 8.82 -17.66 7.67
C SER A 113 10.28 -18.04 7.90
N PRO A 114 10.55 -19.23 8.46
CA PRO A 114 11.92 -19.73 8.65
C PRO A 114 12.74 -19.71 7.35
N GLU A 115 12.13 -20.11 6.23
CA GLU A 115 12.76 -20.07 4.90
C GLU A 115 13.16 -18.66 4.49
N HIS A 116 12.29 -17.67 4.72
CA HIS A 116 12.60 -16.28 4.41
C HIS A 116 13.78 -15.77 5.24
N ARG A 117 13.81 -16.13 6.53
CA ARG A 117 14.91 -15.81 7.43
C ARG A 117 16.22 -16.47 6.99
N ALA A 118 16.17 -17.72 6.55
CA ALA A 118 17.32 -18.44 6.02
C ALA A 118 17.90 -17.76 4.76
N LYS A 119 17.03 -17.36 3.82
CA LYS A 119 17.45 -16.62 2.61
C LYS A 119 18.12 -15.28 2.97
N ILE A 120 17.57 -14.53 3.92
CA ILE A 120 18.17 -13.27 4.40
C ILE A 120 19.54 -13.54 5.03
N SER A 121 19.66 -14.57 5.86
CA SER A 121 20.92 -14.96 6.49
C SER A 121 21.99 -15.33 5.45
N GLU A 122 21.62 -16.15 4.47
CA GLU A 122 22.52 -16.56 3.38
C GLU A 122 22.98 -15.35 2.56
N ALA A 123 22.07 -14.44 2.20
CA ALA A 123 22.40 -13.22 1.49
C ALA A 123 23.35 -12.33 2.31
N ASN A 124 23.13 -12.20 3.62
CA ASN A 124 24.02 -11.46 4.51
C ASN A 124 25.41 -12.11 4.61
N ARG A 125 25.49 -13.44 4.66
CA ARG A 125 26.77 -14.18 4.64
C ARG A 125 27.54 -13.96 3.34
N LYS A 126 26.86 -14.04 2.19
CA LYS A 126 27.45 -13.80 0.86
C LYS A 126 28.02 -12.38 0.72
N ARG A 127 27.49 -11.40 1.45
CA ARG A 127 28.00 -10.03 1.42
C ARG A 127 29.38 -9.86 2.06
N LYS A 128 29.92 -10.85 2.80
CA LYS A 128 31.28 -10.82 3.39
C LYS A 128 31.66 -9.47 4.04
N GLY A 129 30.70 -8.80 4.70
CA GLY A 129 30.95 -7.50 5.36
C GLY A 129 30.99 -6.27 4.44
N ILE A 130 30.64 -6.38 3.15
CA ILE A 130 30.49 -5.22 2.25
C ILE A 130 29.47 -4.25 2.85
N LYS A 131 29.96 -3.06 3.26
CA LYS A 131 29.14 -2.00 3.85
C LYS A 131 28.20 -1.42 2.79
N MET A 132 26.91 -1.33 3.11
CA MET A 132 25.95 -0.64 2.23
C MET A 132 26.24 0.86 2.21
N LYS A 133 26.30 1.45 1.02
CA LYS A 133 26.44 2.90 0.87
C LYS A 133 25.23 3.59 1.49
N ARG A 134 25.44 4.27 2.62
CA ARG A 134 24.39 5.03 3.30
C ARG A 134 24.11 6.31 2.51
N ARG A 135 22.82 6.67 2.40
CA ARG A 135 22.35 7.77 1.53
C ARG A 135 22.67 9.17 2.07
N VAL A 136 23.08 9.29 3.33
CA VAL A 136 23.34 10.58 3.97
C VAL A 136 24.66 11.14 3.44
N ASN A 137 24.58 12.34 2.86
CA ASN A 137 25.77 13.09 2.48
C ASN A 137 26.40 13.65 3.75
N ILE A 138 27.63 13.26 4.04
CA ILE A 138 28.40 13.74 5.19
C ILE A 138 29.71 14.25 4.60
N PRO A 139 29.85 15.58 4.42
CA PRO A 139 31.06 16.19 3.89
C PRO A 139 32.25 15.93 4.83
N ARG A 140 33.39 15.50 4.27
CA ARG A 140 34.58 15.13 5.06
C ARG A 140 35.11 16.30 5.90
N LEU A 141 35.14 17.49 5.32
CA LEU A 141 35.64 18.70 5.99
C LEU A 141 34.76 19.09 7.19
N GLU A 142 33.45 19.04 7.02
CA GLU A 142 32.50 19.34 8.09
C GLU A 142 32.57 18.29 9.21
N LEU A 143 32.70 17.01 8.86
CA LEU A 143 32.88 15.94 9.85
C LEU A 143 34.16 16.14 10.66
N LEU A 144 35.29 16.46 10.01
CA LEU A 144 36.56 16.74 10.70
C LEU A 144 36.45 17.95 11.63
N HIS A 145 35.80 19.04 11.17
CA HIS A 145 35.60 20.23 11.98
C HIS A 145 34.80 19.95 13.25
N LEU A 146 33.72 19.17 13.14
CA LEU A 146 32.90 18.81 14.30
C LEU A 146 33.67 17.91 15.29
N ILE A 147 34.52 17.01 14.79
CA ILE A 147 35.39 16.17 15.64
C ILE A 147 36.41 17.04 16.37
N ASP A 148 37.04 17.98 15.68
CA ASP A 148 38.02 18.92 16.25
C ASP A 148 37.39 19.82 17.33
N GLN A 149 36.13 20.23 17.11
CA GLN A 149 35.31 20.93 18.11
C GLN A 149 34.87 20.06 19.30
N GLY A 150 35.26 18.79 19.35
CA GLY A 150 34.98 17.88 20.46
C GLY A 150 33.56 17.30 20.47
N TYR A 151 32.82 17.35 19.35
CA TYR A 151 31.49 16.75 19.30
C TYR A 151 31.57 15.22 19.43
N THR A 152 30.68 14.65 20.24
CA THR A 152 30.52 13.20 20.32
C THR A 152 29.91 12.65 19.02
N ILE A 153 30.20 11.39 18.68
CA ILE A 153 29.61 10.70 17.52
C ILE A 153 28.07 10.77 17.55
N ASN A 154 27.46 10.69 18.75
CA ASN A 154 26.01 10.88 18.91
C ASN A 154 25.56 12.32 18.62
N GLY A 155 26.33 13.33 19.02
CA GLY A 155 26.07 14.73 18.69
C GLY A 155 26.13 14.98 17.19
N ILE A 156 27.15 14.45 16.52
CA ILE A 156 27.33 14.53 15.07
C ILE A 156 26.20 13.78 14.34
N ALA A 157 25.78 12.62 14.85
CA ALA A 157 24.68 11.85 14.28
C ALA A 157 23.35 12.63 14.30
N LYS A 158 23.07 13.32 15.42
CA LYS A 158 21.93 14.24 15.52
C LYS A 158 22.05 15.43 14.56
N HIS A 159 23.24 16.02 14.44
CA HIS A 159 23.51 17.14 13.52
C HIS A 159 23.18 16.77 12.06
N PHE A 160 23.61 15.59 11.60
CA PHE A 160 23.33 15.10 10.25
C PHE A 160 21.99 14.35 10.11
N GLY A 161 21.19 14.26 11.18
CA GLY A 161 19.91 13.54 11.17
C GLY A 161 20.03 12.07 10.77
N CYS A 162 21.09 11.39 11.20
CA CYS A 162 21.39 10.01 10.81
C CYS A 162 21.73 9.11 12.02
N ASP A 163 21.82 7.79 11.79
CA ASP A 163 22.18 6.85 12.85
C ASP A 163 23.62 7.00 13.32
N TRP A 164 23.87 6.76 14.60
CA TRP A 164 25.21 6.72 15.20
C TRP A 164 26.20 5.86 14.41
N SER A 165 25.75 4.69 13.94
CA SER A 165 26.59 3.78 13.16
C SER A 165 27.01 4.35 11.80
N THR A 166 26.28 5.35 11.27
CA THR A 166 26.60 6.06 10.03
C THR A 166 27.84 6.91 10.25
N ILE A 167 27.81 7.76 11.29
CA ILE A 167 28.93 8.62 11.64
C ILE A 167 30.13 7.77 12.05
N LYS A 168 29.94 6.76 12.92
CA LYS A 168 31.04 5.89 13.33
C LYS A 168 31.76 5.26 12.14
N SER A 169 31.01 4.73 11.17
CA SER A 169 31.59 4.14 9.96
C SER A 169 32.37 5.16 9.12
N ARG A 170 31.88 6.41 9.01
CA ARG A 170 32.55 7.48 8.27
C ARG A 170 33.81 7.96 8.97
N VAL A 171 33.81 8.00 10.31
CA VAL A 171 34.99 8.31 11.11
C VAL A 171 36.05 7.23 10.94
N ASP A 172 35.66 5.95 10.90
CA ASP A 172 36.57 4.84 10.64
C ASP A 172 37.12 4.81 9.19
N GLU A 173 36.54 5.62 8.29
CA GLU A 173 36.96 5.78 6.88
C GLU A 173 37.79 7.06 6.63
N LEU A 174 37.96 7.93 7.64
CA LEU A 174 38.74 9.17 7.56
C LEU A 174 40.24 8.92 7.42
#